data_AF-A0A175W9W1-F1
#
_entry.id   AF-A0A175W9W1-F1
#
_cell.length_a   1.000
_cell.length_b   1.000
_cell.length_c   1.000
_cell.angle_alpha   90.00
_cell.angle_beta   90.00
_cell.angle_gamma   90.00
#
_symmetry.space_group_name_H-M   'P 1'
#
loop_
_entity.id
_entity.type
_entity.pdbx_description
1 polymer ?
#
loop_
_entity_poly.entity_id
_entity_poly.type
_entity_poly.pdbx_seq_one_letter_code
_entity_poly.pdbx_strand_id
1 'polypeptide(L)'
;MVTLRAITIASLGILLSAIPSTLANPDDWVDEGKINKCALVLCPAGTVCKIIDGGPACVEVVIPGDTPCGRNVCARGMVCCNESCGTCTKPGGSCLDVMCPDAEKRQDLPGTIQCGTRRCAPNQRCCDPLCGHCVLPFEVCRPRLCHAGDVERGEPKGEEDSENIESAN
;
A
#
# COMPACT_ATOMS: atom_id res chain seq x y z
N MET A 1 15.75 -89.69 0.95
CA MET A 1 15.53 -89.39 -0.49
C MET A 1 14.52 -88.25 -0.60
N VAL A 2 14.96 -87.00 -0.58
CA VAL A 2 14.11 -85.86 -0.96
C VAL A 2 15.01 -84.91 -1.75
N THR A 3 14.95 -85.01 -3.07
CA THR A 3 15.69 -84.18 -4.01
C THR A 3 14.97 -82.84 -4.13
N LEU A 4 15.48 -81.78 -3.50
CA LEU A 4 15.01 -80.41 -3.73
C LEU A 4 15.36 -80.02 -5.17
N ARG A 5 14.34 -79.94 -6.04
CA ARG A 5 14.49 -79.41 -7.41
C ARG A 5 14.52 -77.88 -7.33
N ALA A 6 15.61 -77.29 -7.82
CA ALA A 6 15.72 -75.86 -8.04
C ALA A 6 14.75 -75.43 -9.15
N ILE A 7 13.74 -74.65 -8.80
CA ILE A 7 12.76 -74.10 -9.73
C ILE A 7 13.36 -72.83 -10.33
N THR A 8 13.76 -72.92 -11.60
CA THR A 8 14.20 -71.80 -12.43
C THR A 8 13.00 -70.91 -12.75
N ILE A 9 12.91 -69.73 -12.15
CA ILE A 9 11.92 -68.72 -12.52
C ILE A 9 12.49 -67.92 -13.68
N ALA A 10 12.09 -68.29 -14.90
CA ALA A 10 12.36 -67.53 -16.11
C ALA A 10 11.20 -66.58 -16.40
N SER A 11 11.55 -65.36 -16.79
CA SER A 11 10.79 -64.41 -17.62
C SER A 11 9.45 -63.88 -17.08
N LEU A 12 9.38 -62.55 -16.91
CA LEU A 12 8.51 -61.65 -17.71
C LEU A 12 8.72 -60.22 -17.22
N GLY A 13 9.27 -59.37 -18.09
CA GLY A 13 9.49 -57.96 -17.82
C GLY A 13 8.18 -57.23 -17.58
N ILE A 14 8.06 -56.59 -16.43
CA ILE A 14 6.98 -55.62 -16.16
C ILE A 14 7.56 -54.24 -16.46
N LEU A 15 7.00 -53.61 -17.48
CA LEU A 15 7.21 -52.24 -17.89
C LEU A 15 6.87 -51.30 -16.73
N LEU A 16 7.86 -50.90 -15.92
CA LEU A 16 7.67 -49.76 -15.02
C LEU A 16 7.88 -48.49 -15.83
N SER A 17 6.76 -47.86 -16.18
CA SER A 17 6.71 -46.49 -16.70
C SER A 17 7.48 -45.56 -15.75
N ALA A 18 8.43 -44.83 -16.31
CA ALA A 18 9.07 -43.71 -15.63
C ALA A 18 7.98 -42.66 -15.35
N ILE A 19 7.53 -42.54 -14.10
CA ILE A 19 6.67 -41.44 -13.67
C ILE A 19 7.60 -40.23 -13.53
N PRO A 20 7.47 -39.17 -14.35
CA PRO A 20 8.24 -37.95 -14.16
C PRO A 20 7.66 -37.25 -12.94
N SER A 21 8.26 -37.47 -11.78
CA SER A 21 7.99 -36.73 -10.54
C SER A 21 8.45 -35.28 -10.72
N THR A 22 7.66 -34.46 -11.41
CA THR A 22 7.83 -33.01 -11.49
C THR A 22 6.65 -32.33 -10.79
N LEU A 23 6.42 -32.70 -9.53
CA LEU A 23 5.66 -31.83 -8.65
C LEU A 23 6.63 -30.72 -8.23
N ALA A 24 6.61 -29.63 -9.00
CA ALA A 24 7.30 -28.39 -8.66
C ALA A 24 6.84 -27.94 -7.26
N ASN A 25 7.78 -27.93 -6.32
CA ASN A 25 7.53 -27.55 -4.93
C ASN A 25 7.41 -26.01 -4.83
N PRO A 26 6.33 -25.45 -4.26
CA PRO A 26 6.08 -24.01 -4.24
C PRO A 26 6.80 -23.19 -3.14
N ASP A 27 7.84 -23.71 -2.49
CA ASP A 27 8.60 -23.00 -1.43
C ASP A 27 10.01 -22.62 -1.90
N ASP A 28 10.12 -21.80 -2.96
CA ASP A 28 11.40 -21.32 -3.49
C ASP A 28 11.68 -19.84 -3.14
N TRP A 29 11.36 -19.44 -1.90
CA TRP A 29 11.66 -18.09 -1.37
C TRP A 29 12.74 -18.11 -0.27
N VAL A 30 13.74 -18.99 -0.40
CA VAL A 30 14.91 -18.99 0.49
C VAL A 30 16.18 -19.23 -0.33
N ASP A 31 16.68 -18.19 -1.00
CA ASP A 31 18.06 -18.20 -1.48
C ASP A 31 19.01 -18.27 -0.26
N GLU A 32 19.67 -19.43 -0.10
CA GLU A 32 20.82 -19.73 0.76
C GLU A 32 21.30 -18.57 1.67
N GLY A 33 20.66 -18.41 2.84
CA GLY A 33 21.20 -17.67 3.97
C GLY A 33 21.37 -16.15 3.83
N LYS A 34 20.96 -15.53 2.72
CA LYS A 34 21.10 -14.07 2.54
C LYS A 34 19.79 -13.36 2.85
N ILE A 35 19.46 -13.24 4.13
CA ILE A 35 18.33 -12.43 4.57
C ILE A 35 18.55 -11.00 4.07
N ASN A 36 17.63 -10.51 3.22
CA ASN A 36 17.60 -9.11 2.84
C ASN A 36 17.44 -8.29 4.13
N LYS A 37 18.39 -7.41 4.45
CA LYS A 37 18.33 -6.60 5.68
C LYS A 37 17.11 -5.66 5.75
N CYS A 38 16.46 -5.39 4.61
CA CYS A 38 15.18 -4.68 4.56
C CYS A 38 13.96 -5.56 4.85
N ALA A 39 14.08 -6.89 4.90
CA ALA A 39 12.94 -7.81 5.00
C ALA A 39 12.08 -7.61 6.25
N LEU A 40 12.67 -7.09 7.33
CA LEU A 40 11.98 -6.82 8.61
C LEU A 40 11.86 -5.32 8.93
N VAL A 41 12.21 -4.44 7.99
CA VAL A 41 12.19 -2.98 8.21
C VAL A 41 10.88 -2.42 7.69
N LEU A 42 10.01 -1.99 8.61
CA LEU A 42 8.83 -1.21 8.28
C LEU A 42 9.22 0.26 8.22
N CYS A 43 9.18 0.82 7.02
CA CYS A 43 9.44 2.23 6.79
C CYS A 43 8.15 3.07 6.94
N PRO A 44 8.26 4.34 7.38
CA PRO A 44 7.12 5.24 7.44
C PRO A 44 6.53 5.50 6.05
N ALA A 45 5.27 5.96 6.01
CA ALA A 45 4.59 6.30 4.76
C ALA A 45 5.41 7.30 3.92
N GLY A 46 5.43 7.11 2.60
CA GLY A 46 6.20 7.94 1.66
C GLY A 46 7.67 7.52 1.49
N THR A 47 8.13 6.49 2.20
CA THR A 47 9.52 6.02 2.11
C THR A 47 9.61 4.55 1.72
N VAL A 48 10.78 4.13 1.23
CA VAL A 48 11.10 2.74 0.85
C VAL A 48 12.41 2.31 1.49
N CYS A 49 12.49 1.06 1.96
CA CYS A 49 13.73 0.51 2.48
C CYS A 49 14.72 0.24 1.35
N LYS A 50 15.93 0.81 1.46
CA LYS A 50 17.09 0.52 0.61
C LYS A 50 18.28 0.11 1.46
N ILE A 51 19.20 -0.66 0.89
CA ILE A 51 20.48 -0.94 1.55
C ILE A 51 21.47 0.16 1.18
N ILE A 52 21.82 1.00 2.15
CA ILE A 52 22.81 2.08 2.02
C ILE A 52 23.93 1.81 3.00
N ASP A 53 25.19 1.90 2.54
CA ASP A 53 26.39 1.65 3.35
C ASP A 53 26.35 0.35 4.18
N GLY A 54 25.78 -0.70 3.58
CA GLY A 54 25.70 -2.02 4.20
C GLY A 54 24.57 -2.21 5.22
N GLY A 55 23.71 -1.23 5.45
CA GLY A 55 22.55 -1.33 6.35
C GLY A 55 21.22 -0.92 5.69
N PRO A 56 20.06 -1.31 6.25
CA PRO A 56 18.76 -0.85 5.76
C PRO A 56 18.52 0.61 6.17
N ALA A 57 18.07 1.41 5.22
CA ALA A 57 17.70 2.80 5.41
C ALA A 57 16.37 3.09 4.71
N CYS A 58 15.46 3.79 5.39
CA CYS A 58 14.23 4.28 4.78
C CYS A 58 14.53 5.58 4.05
N VAL A 59 14.41 5.58 2.74
CA VAL A 59 14.60 6.77 1.92
C VAL A 59 13.30 7.21 1.31
N GLU A 60 13.11 8.52 1.21
CA GLU A 60 11.95 9.11 0.58
C GLU A 60 11.86 8.71 -0.90
N VAL A 61 10.66 8.32 -1.33
CA VAL A 61 10.42 7.97 -2.72
C VAL A 61 10.13 9.25 -3.48
N VAL A 62 11.18 9.83 -4.07
CA VAL A 62 11.04 10.98 -4.97
C VAL A 62 11.10 10.46 -6.41
N ILE A 63 10.01 10.62 -7.16
CA ILE A 63 9.97 10.31 -8.59
C ILE A 63 10.81 11.40 -9.32
N PRO A 64 11.62 11.06 -10.34
CA PRO A 64 12.42 12.05 -11.05
C PRO A 64 11.58 13.22 -11.57
N GLY A 65 11.91 14.43 -11.12
CA GLY A 65 11.20 15.67 -11.44
C GLY A 65 10.19 16.09 -10.38
N ASP A 66 9.78 15.19 -9.49
CA ASP A 66 9.00 15.54 -8.30
C ASP A 66 9.91 16.19 -7.25
N THR A 67 9.34 17.05 -6.40
CA THR A 67 10.07 17.86 -5.42
C THR A 67 9.55 17.60 -4.02
N PRO A 68 10.40 17.27 -3.03
CA PRO A 68 9.95 17.06 -1.65
C PRO A 68 9.35 18.35 -1.06
N CYS A 69 8.32 18.21 -0.23
CA CYS A 69 7.60 19.32 0.39
C CYS A 69 6.97 18.87 1.71
N GLY A 70 7.73 18.97 2.81
CA GLY A 70 7.28 18.50 4.12
C GLY A 70 6.96 17.01 4.11
N ARG A 71 5.70 16.65 4.38
CA ARG A 71 5.20 15.25 4.32
C ARG A 71 4.73 14.80 2.93
N ASN A 72 4.78 15.69 1.94
CA ASN A 72 4.30 15.44 0.59
C ASN A 72 5.44 15.54 -0.42
N VAL A 73 5.18 15.08 -1.64
CA VAL A 73 6.06 15.31 -2.78
C VAL A 73 5.25 16.00 -3.87
N CYS A 74 5.70 17.16 -4.31
CA CYS A 74 5.09 17.93 -5.38
C CYS A 74 5.38 17.30 -6.72
N ALA A 75 4.34 17.11 -7.53
CA ALA A 75 4.48 16.58 -8.88
C ALA A 75 5.40 17.46 -9.75
N ARG A 76 6.00 16.87 -10.77
CA ARG A 76 6.87 17.55 -11.73
C ARG A 76 6.26 18.87 -12.26
N GLY A 77 7.06 19.93 -12.15
CA GLY A 77 6.68 21.28 -12.60
C GLY A 77 5.90 22.10 -11.55
N MET A 78 5.65 21.55 -10.36
CA MET A 78 5.14 22.29 -9.21
C MET A 78 6.28 22.66 -8.25
N VAL A 79 6.02 23.63 -7.37
CA VAL A 79 6.95 24.07 -6.32
C VAL A 79 6.34 23.86 -4.94
N CYS A 80 7.20 23.59 -3.95
CA CYS A 80 6.76 23.56 -2.56
C CYS A 80 6.41 24.97 -2.12
N CYS A 81 5.17 25.15 -1.70
CA CYS A 81 4.57 26.42 -1.34
C CYS A 81 4.66 26.68 0.16
N ASN A 82 4.51 25.62 0.96
CA ASN A 82 4.61 25.66 2.40
C ASN A 82 5.09 24.30 2.90
N GLU A 83 6.33 24.23 3.40
CA GLU A 83 6.95 23.00 3.89
C GLU A 83 6.24 22.44 5.13
N SER A 84 5.82 23.30 6.06
CA SER A 84 5.11 22.88 7.29
C SER A 84 3.78 22.17 6.95
N CYS A 85 3.06 22.70 5.96
CA CYS A 85 1.79 22.15 5.50
C CYS A 85 1.94 21.09 4.39
N GLY A 86 3.13 20.93 3.81
CA GLY A 86 3.37 20.13 2.61
C GLY A 86 2.52 20.56 1.40
N THR A 87 2.26 21.86 1.23
CA THR A 87 1.40 22.36 0.16
C THR A 87 2.21 22.63 -1.11
N CYS A 88 1.72 22.17 -2.25
CA CYS A 88 2.35 22.36 -3.57
C CYS A 88 1.56 23.39 -4.39
N THR A 89 2.25 24.20 -5.19
CA THR A 89 1.61 25.19 -6.08
C THR A 89 2.31 25.26 -7.44
N LYS A 90 1.66 25.92 -8.41
CA LYS A 90 2.31 26.24 -9.69
C LYS A 90 3.37 27.33 -9.47
N PRO A 91 4.48 27.34 -10.22
CA PRO A 91 5.45 28.44 -10.17
C PRO A 91 4.77 29.80 -10.33
N GLY A 92 5.09 30.75 -9.45
CA GLY A 92 4.46 32.08 -9.42
C GLY A 92 3.07 32.15 -8.79
N GLY A 93 2.53 31.02 -8.30
CA GLY A 93 1.31 31.01 -7.49
C GLY A 93 1.51 31.68 -6.14
N SER A 94 0.40 32.07 -5.50
CA SER A 94 0.41 32.58 -4.13
C SER A 94 0.54 31.46 -3.11
N CYS A 95 1.26 31.74 -2.03
CA CYS A 95 1.41 30.83 -0.90
C CYS A 95 0.79 31.41 0.34
N LEU A 96 0.08 30.56 1.08
CA LEU A 96 -0.39 30.91 2.40
C LEU A 96 0.73 30.60 3.41
N ASP A 97 1.29 31.66 3.96
CA ASP A 97 2.33 31.59 5.00
C ASP A 97 1.67 31.37 6.37
N VAL A 98 1.22 30.14 6.58
CA VAL A 98 0.66 29.68 7.85
C VAL A 98 1.48 28.52 8.36
N MET A 99 1.70 28.46 9.66
CA MET A 99 2.22 27.26 10.30
C MET A 99 1.08 26.26 10.46
N CYS A 100 1.19 25.11 9.81
CA CYS A 100 0.26 24.02 10.05
C CYS A 100 0.67 23.29 11.32
N PRO A 101 -0.29 22.90 12.18
CA PRO A 101 0.04 22.01 13.28
C PRO A 101 0.66 20.75 12.70
N ASP A 102 1.71 20.23 13.35
CA ASP A 102 2.24 18.92 12.99
C ASP A 102 1.06 17.94 13.01
N ALA A 103 0.80 17.28 11.89
CA ALA A 103 -0.26 16.26 11.80
C ALA A 103 -0.06 15.16 12.86
N GLU A 104 1.14 15.05 13.43
CA GLU A 104 1.45 14.29 14.65
C GLU A 104 0.43 14.54 15.78
N LYS A 105 -0.07 15.77 15.94
CA LYS A 105 -0.99 16.13 17.03
C LYS A 105 -2.45 15.85 16.71
N ARG A 106 -2.80 15.38 15.51
CA ARG A 106 -4.15 14.84 15.26
C ARG A 106 -4.34 13.47 15.92
N GLN A 107 -3.81 13.23 17.12
CA GLN A 107 -4.06 12.05 17.95
C GLN A 107 -4.20 10.79 17.09
N ASP A 108 -3.26 10.57 16.17
CA ASP A 108 -3.24 9.31 15.44
C ASP A 108 -2.82 8.31 16.52
N LEU A 109 -3.79 7.52 16.98
CA LEU A 109 -3.51 6.55 18.02
C LEU A 109 -2.48 5.60 17.39
N PRO A 110 -1.32 5.33 18.00
CA PRO A 110 -0.25 4.59 17.34
C PRO A 110 -0.79 3.27 16.75
N GLY A 111 -0.60 3.12 15.44
CA GLY A 111 -1.11 1.98 14.65
C GLY A 111 -2.46 2.20 13.97
N THR A 112 -3.20 3.28 14.24
CA THR A 112 -4.44 3.56 13.50
C THR A 112 -4.17 4.16 12.12
N ILE A 113 -5.11 3.98 11.20
CA ILE A 113 -5.07 4.59 9.87
C ILE A 113 -6.43 5.26 9.58
N GLN A 114 -6.41 6.45 8.99
CA GLN A 114 -7.63 7.13 8.56
C GLN A 114 -8.33 6.36 7.42
N CYS A 115 -9.65 6.20 7.51
CA CYS A 115 -10.49 5.57 6.50
C CYS A 115 -11.83 6.30 6.42
N GLY A 116 -11.99 7.16 5.42
CA GLY A 116 -13.13 8.06 5.32
C GLY A 116 -13.25 8.98 6.54
N THR A 117 -14.42 8.97 7.16
CA THR A 117 -14.74 9.76 8.37
C THR A 117 -14.32 9.08 9.68
N ARG A 118 -13.77 7.86 9.64
CA ARG A 118 -13.35 7.09 10.83
C ARG A 118 -11.88 6.66 10.74
N ARG A 119 -11.38 6.01 11.79
CA ARG A 119 -10.05 5.36 11.80
C ARG A 119 -10.18 3.86 11.99
N CYS A 120 -9.36 3.11 11.26
CA CYS A 120 -9.22 1.67 11.47
C CYS A 120 -8.30 1.39 12.66
N ALA A 121 -8.54 0.27 13.32
CA ALA A 121 -7.71 -0.18 14.43
C ALA A 121 -6.27 -0.52 13.97
N PRO A 122 -5.31 -0.61 14.91
CA PRO A 122 -4.02 -1.23 14.63
C PRO A 122 -4.16 -2.59 13.94
N ASN A 123 -3.33 -2.83 12.93
CA ASN A 123 -3.35 -4.02 12.07
C ASN A 123 -4.62 -4.18 11.22
N GLN A 124 -5.31 -3.09 10.87
CA GLN A 124 -6.33 -3.09 9.83
C GLN A 124 -5.90 -2.22 8.65
N ARG A 125 -6.58 -2.39 7.52
CA ARG A 125 -6.44 -1.49 6.36
C ARG A 125 -7.80 -0.90 5.98
N CYS A 126 -7.76 0.29 5.40
CA CYS A 126 -8.94 0.90 4.80
C CYS A 126 -9.30 0.16 3.51
N CYS A 127 -10.51 -0.38 3.48
CA CYS A 127 -11.05 -1.16 2.37
C CYS A 127 -11.89 -0.30 1.42
N ASP A 128 -12.70 0.61 1.98
CA ASP A 128 -13.47 1.59 1.22
C ASP A 128 -13.38 2.95 1.92
N PRO A 129 -12.63 3.91 1.37
CA PRO A 129 -12.51 5.25 1.93
C PRO A 129 -13.81 6.06 1.89
N LEU A 130 -14.72 5.81 0.94
CA LEU A 130 -16.00 6.52 0.86
C LEU A 130 -16.91 6.09 2.01
N CYS A 131 -16.92 4.78 2.31
CA CYS A 131 -17.73 4.23 3.38
C CYS A 131 -17.00 4.11 4.74
N GLY A 132 -15.71 4.47 4.82
CA GLY A 132 -14.90 4.25 6.02
C GLY A 132 -14.82 2.79 6.48
N HIS A 133 -14.81 1.84 5.53
CA HIS A 133 -14.83 0.40 5.85
C HIS A 133 -13.43 -0.13 6.15
N CYS A 134 -13.22 -0.69 7.34
CA CYS A 134 -11.95 -1.26 7.80
C CYS A 134 -11.99 -2.78 7.80
N VAL A 135 -10.89 -3.42 7.39
CA VAL A 135 -10.77 -4.89 7.32
C VAL A 135 -9.42 -5.36 7.86
N LEU A 136 -9.34 -6.62 8.30
CA LEU A 136 -8.06 -7.24 8.66
C LEU A 136 -7.14 -7.37 7.41
N PRO A 137 -5.81 -7.48 7.57
CA PRO A 137 -4.86 -7.41 6.45
C PRO A 137 -5.05 -8.54 5.43
N PHE A 138 -5.62 -9.68 5.85
CA PHE A 138 -5.82 -10.87 5.03
C PHE A 138 -7.27 -11.05 4.54
N GLU A 139 -8.19 -10.18 4.95
CA GLU A 139 -9.58 -10.22 4.48
C GLU A 139 -9.71 -9.55 3.11
N VAL A 140 -10.53 -10.12 2.22
CA VAL A 140 -10.78 -9.54 0.88
C VAL A 140 -11.84 -8.45 0.97
N CYS A 141 -11.59 -7.34 0.28
CA CYS A 141 -12.56 -6.26 0.15
C CYS A 141 -13.75 -6.69 -0.70
N ARG A 142 -14.94 -6.67 -0.11
CA ARG A 142 -16.19 -6.92 -0.83
C ARG A 142 -16.98 -5.63 -1.00
N PRO A 143 -17.47 -5.31 -2.20
CA PRO A 143 -18.36 -4.17 -2.41
C PRO A 143 -19.57 -4.25 -1.48
N ARG A 144 -19.84 -3.16 -0.77
CA ARG A 144 -21.00 -3.00 0.12
C ARG A 144 -21.53 -1.57 0.00
N LEU A 145 -22.80 -1.40 0.33
CA LEU A 145 -23.40 -0.08 0.50
C LEU A 145 -22.87 0.55 1.79
N CYS A 146 -22.56 1.84 1.76
CA CYS A 146 -22.17 2.57 2.97
C CYS A 146 -23.32 2.56 3.99
N HIS A 147 -22.99 2.53 5.28
CA HIS A 147 -23.92 2.74 6.36
C HIS A 147 -24.17 4.24 6.58
N ALA A 148 -25.24 4.55 7.33
CA ALA A 148 -25.58 5.92 7.66
C ALA A 148 -24.46 6.56 8.50
N GLY A 149 -23.97 7.72 8.04
CA GLY A 149 -22.92 8.49 8.69
C GLY A 149 -21.50 8.23 8.16
N ASP A 150 -21.32 7.30 7.22
CA ASP A 150 -20.01 6.99 6.66
C ASP A 150 -19.54 8.07 5.67
N VAL A 151 -20.46 8.60 4.87
CA VAL A 151 -20.23 9.63 3.85
C VAL A 151 -20.53 11.01 4.45
N GLU A 152 -19.57 11.93 4.40
CA GLU A 152 -19.87 13.35 4.60
C GLU A 152 -20.82 13.78 3.50
N ARG A 153 -22.05 14.12 3.90
CA ARG A 153 -23.03 14.70 2.99
C ARG A 153 -22.47 16.07 2.61
N GLY A 154 -21.81 16.15 1.47
CA GLY A 154 -21.41 17.42 0.90
C GLY A 154 -22.65 18.28 0.80
N GLU A 155 -22.66 19.41 1.51
CA GLU A 155 -23.65 20.44 1.23
C GLU A 155 -23.53 20.78 -0.26
N PRO A 156 -24.63 20.75 -1.02
CA PRO A 156 -24.59 21.20 -2.39
C PRO A 156 -24.04 22.62 -2.36
N LYS A 157 -22.91 22.85 -3.04
CA LYS A 157 -22.49 24.21 -3.32
C LYS A 157 -23.68 24.85 -4.01
N GLY A 158 -24.31 25.81 -3.34
CA GLY A 158 -25.36 26.61 -3.95
C GLY A 158 -24.83 27.09 -5.28
N GLU A 159 -25.50 26.67 -6.34
CA GLU A 159 -25.37 27.31 -7.64
C GLU A 159 -25.78 28.77 -7.40
N GLU A 160 -24.80 29.65 -7.22
CA GLU A 160 -25.04 31.07 -7.05
C GLU A 160 -25.35 31.60 -8.45
N ASP A 161 -26.62 31.48 -8.83
CA ASP A 161 -27.18 32.07 -10.04
C ASP A 161 -26.95 33.59 -9.98
N SER A 162 -25.90 34.04 -10.65
CA SER A 162 -25.65 35.46 -10.88
C SER A 162 -26.73 35.99 -11.83
N GLU A 163 -27.85 36.41 -11.28
CA GLU A 163 -28.77 37.33 -11.94
C GLU A 163 -28.07 38.68 -12.13
N ASN A 164 -27.42 38.84 -13.28
CA ASN A 164 -26.89 40.11 -13.75
C ASN A 164 -28.07 41.03 -14.14
N ILE A 165 -28.59 41.78 -13.17
CA ILE A 165 -29.56 42.85 -13.41
C ILE A 165 -28.75 44.09 -13.81
N GLU A 166 -28.44 44.21 -15.10
CA GLU A 166 -28.02 45.48 -15.69
C GLU A 166 -29.23 46.42 -15.71
N SER A 167 -29.27 47.36 -14.76
CA SER A 167 -30.19 48.48 -14.72
C SER A 167 -29.46 49.70 -14.18
N ALA A 168 -28.72 50.39 -15.05
CA ALA A 168 -28.21 51.75 -14.81
C ALA A 168 -27.69 52.40 -16.10
N ASN A 169 -28.59 52.94 -16.94
CA ASN A 169 -28.57 54.33 -17.43
C ASN A 169 -29.65 54.58 -18.49
#